data_AF-A0A5K1EX78-F1
#
_entry.id   AF-A0A5K1EX78-F1
#
_cell.length_a   1.000
_cell.length_b   1.000
_cell.length_c   1.000
_cell.angle_alpha   90.00
_cell.angle_beta   90.00
_cell.angle_gamma   90.00
#
_symmetry.space_group_name_H-M   'P 1'
#
loop_
_entity.id
_entity.type
_entity.pdbx_description
1 polymer ?
#
loop_
_entity_poly.entity_id
_entity_poly.type
_entity_poly.pdbx_seq_one_letter_code
_entity_poly.pdbx_strand_id
1 'polypeptide(L)' 'NICTSSEKSHYRGPLNGTIHVVAGGGGYNLAQFVTLQTNWSLFRDSDFGFVKLTAFNHSSLLLEYKRSSN' A
#
# COMPACT_ATOMS: atom_id res chain seq x y z
N ASN A 1 -5.93 -13.60 -9.08
CA ASN A 1 -5.88 -12.30 -8.37
C ASN A 1 -6.80 -11.32 -9.07
N ILE A 2 -7.99 -11.09 -8.51
CA ILE A 2 -9.05 -10.22 -9.06
C ILE A 2 -9.32 -9.13 -8.02
N CYS A 3 -9.37 -7.86 -8.44
CA CYS A 3 -9.72 -6.76 -7.55
C CYS A 3 -11.21 -6.81 -7.21
N THR A 4 -11.55 -6.71 -5.92
CA THR A 4 -12.94 -6.71 -5.43
C THR A 4 -13.51 -5.30 -5.29
N SER A 5 -12.67 -4.27 -5.44
CA SER A 5 -13.03 -2.86 -5.47
C SER A 5 -12.16 -2.13 -6.51
N SER A 6 -12.71 -1.07 -7.11
CA SER A 6 -12.00 -0.18 -8.04
C SER A 6 -11.46 1.10 -7.37
N GLU A 7 -11.76 1.30 -6.08
CA GLU A 7 -11.26 2.44 -5.31
C GLU A 7 -9.73 2.39 -5.19
N LYS A 8 -9.08 3.56 -5.15
CA LYS A 8 -7.61 3.67 -5.10
C LYS A 8 -7.08 4.29 -3.80
N SER A 9 -7.92 5.03 -3.06
CA SER A 9 -7.49 5.75 -1.86
C SER A 9 -8.58 5.90 -0.81
N HIS A 10 -9.84 6.09 -1.21
CA HIS A 10 -10.96 6.30 -0.30
C HIS A 10 -11.90 5.10 -0.28
N TYR A 11 -11.51 4.07 0.45
CA TYR A 11 -12.33 2.86 0.60
C TYR A 11 -13.47 3.10 1.61
N ARG A 12 -14.68 2.63 1.29
CA ARG A 12 -15.88 2.77 2.13
C ARG A 12 -16.69 1.48 2.15
N GLY A 13 -17.28 1.19 3.31
CA GLY A 13 -18.13 0.01 3.49
C GLY A 13 -17.34 -1.32 3.43
N PRO A 14 -18.03 -2.45 3.22
CA PRO A 14 -17.39 -3.75 3.06
C PRO A 14 -16.52 -3.81 1.79
N LEU A 15 -15.24 -4.19 1.94
CA LEU A 15 -14.26 -4.20 0.82
C LEU A 15 -14.22 -5.51 0.03
N ASN A 16 -14.90 -6.55 0.53
CA ASN A 16 -14.99 -7.89 -0.07
C ASN A 16 -13.64 -8.57 -0.38
N GLY A 17 -12.54 -8.06 0.18
CA GLY A 17 -11.18 -8.54 -0.04
C GLY A 17 -10.19 -7.85 0.90
N THR A 18 -8.96 -8.34 0.93
CA THR A 18 -7.87 -7.82 1.76
C THR A 18 -6.94 -6.94 0.95
N ILE A 19 -6.57 -5.78 1.50
CA ILE A 19 -5.50 -4.95 0.94
C ILE A 19 -4.15 -5.54 1.40
N HIS A 20 -3.30 -5.90 0.45
CA HIS A 20 -1.95 -6.39 0.71
C HIS A 20 -0.92 -5.28 0.46
N VAL A 21 -0.02 -5.06 1.41
CA VAL A 21 1.03 -4.04 1.33
C VAL A 21 2.38 -4.69 1.58
N VAL A 22 3.34 -4.43 0.70
CA VAL A 22 4.75 -4.80 0.90
C VAL A 22 5.49 -3.56 1.39
N ALA A 23 6.02 -3.61 2.61
CA ALA A 23 6.74 -2.51 3.25
C ALA A 23 8.12 -2.96 3.74
N GLY A 24 8.84 -3.73 2.93
CA GLY A 24 10.17 -4.28 3.27
C GLY A 24 11.34 -3.32 3.06
N GLY A 25 11.11 -2.11 2.55
CA GLY A 25 12.12 -1.09 2.24
C GLY A 25 12.68 -0.36 3.48
N GLY A 26 13.04 -1.08 4.53
CA GLY A 26 13.44 -0.48 5.81
C GLY A 26 14.86 0.10 5.88
N GLY A 27 15.71 -0.14 4.87
CA GLY A 27 17.08 0.42 4.83
C GLY A 27 18.21 -0.52 4.39
N TYR A 28 17.92 -1.74 3.93
CA TYR A 28 18.93 -2.63 3.31
C TYR A 28 18.97 -2.45 1.77
N ASN A 29 19.56 -3.35 0.98
CA ASN A 29 19.51 -3.27 -0.47
C ASN A 29 18.08 -3.27 -1.02
N LEU A 30 17.83 -2.38 -2.00
CA LEU A 30 16.55 -2.31 -2.71
C LEU A 30 16.41 -3.46 -3.72
N ALA A 31 15.25 -4.08 -3.75
CA ALA A 31 14.91 -5.11 -4.74
C ALA A 31 14.20 -4.47 -5.96
N GLN A 32 14.61 -4.86 -7.16
CA GLN A 32 14.01 -4.34 -8.39
C GLN A 32 12.63 -4.97 -8.65
N PHE A 33 11.70 -4.15 -9.15
CA PHE A 33 10.44 -4.65 -9.69
C PHE A 33 10.64 -5.29 -11.06
N VAL A 34 9.81 -6.28 -11.38
CA VAL A 34 9.64 -6.74 -12.77
C VAL A 34 8.94 -5.67 -13.61
N THR A 35 9.18 -5.69 -14.93
CA THR A 35 8.59 -4.73 -15.88
C THR A 35 7.07 -4.86 -15.98
N LEU A 36 6.52 -6.06 -15.74
CA LEU A 36 5.09 -6.31 -15.74
C LEU A 36 4.40 -5.58 -14.56
N GLN A 37 3.43 -4.72 -14.87
CA GLN A 37 2.50 -4.18 -13.89
C GLN A 37 1.17 -4.94 -13.99
N THR A 38 0.82 -5.65 -12.92
CA THR A 38 -0.47 -6.33 -12.83
C THR A 38 -1.59 -5.35 -12.46
N ASN A 39 -2.82 -5.66 -12.85
CA ASN A 39 -3.99 -4.81 -12.57
C ASN A 39 -4.26 -4.57 -11.07
N TRP A 40 -3.78 -5.47 -10.20
CA TRP A 40 -3.92 -5.37 -8.75
C TRP A 40 -2.76 -4.63 -8.06
N SER A 41 -1.67 -4.35 -8.78
CA SER A 41 -0.51 -3.61 -8.24
C SER A 41 -0.73 -2.11 -8.37
N LEU A 42 -1.42 -1.53 -7.38
CA LEU A 42 -1.87 -0.13 -7.40
C LEU A 42 -0.72 0.89 -7.27
N PHE A 43 0.23 0.68 -6.37
CA PHE A 43 1.34 1.58 -6.12
C PHE A 43 2.64 0.78 -5.92
N ARG A 44 3.76 1.32 -6.41
CA ARG A 44 5.10 0.72 -6.30
C ARG A 44 6.10 1.84 -6.05
N ASP A 45 6.97 1.64 -5.07
CA ASP A 45 8.07 2.54 -4.78
C ASP A 45 9.34 1.72 -4.57
N SER A 46 10.42 2.09 -5.24
CA SER A 46 11.74 1.45 -5.12
C SER A 46 12.67 2.40 -4.37
N ASP A 47 12.33 2.65 -3.12
CA ASP A 47 13.04 3.55 -2.22
C ASP A 47 12.87 3.06 -0.77
N PHE A 48 13.57 3.68 0.18
CA PHE A 48 13.40 3.40 1.60
C PHE A 48 12.19 4.12 2.18
N GLY A 49 11.44 3.41 2.99
CA GLY A 49 10.25 3.95 3.62
C GLY A 49 9.58 2.97 4.57
N PHE A 50 8.48 3.43 5.15
CA PHE A 50 7.69 2.68 6.11
C PHE A 50 6.22 3.04 6.01
N VAL A 51 5.36 2.16 6.56
CA VAL A 51 3.92 2.40 6.67
C VAL A 51 3.60 2.92 8.06
N LYS A 52 2.72 3.93 8.12
CA LYS A 52 2.09 4.41 9.34
C LYS A 52 0.59 4.19 9.25
N LEU A 53 0.02 3.55 10.26
CA LEU A 53 -1.43 3.36 10.40
C LEU A 53 -1.96 4.28 11.50
N THR A 54 -3.04 5.00 11.20
CA THR A 54 -3.72 5.88 12.16
C THR A 54 -5.21 5.54 12.20
N ALA A 55 -5.67 4.94 13.30
CA ALA A 55 -7.10 4.76 13.54
C ALA A 55 -7.64 6.04 14.21
N PHE A 56 -8.45 6.81 13.48
CA PHE A 56 -9.05 8.03 14.03
C PHE A 56 -10.23 7.72 14.93
N ASN A 57 -10.98 6.65 14.61
CA ASN A 57 -12.11 6.15 15.37
C ASN A 57 -12.43 4.71 14.91
N HIS A 58 -13.50 4.11 15.45
CA HIS A 58 -13.95 2.75 15.14
C HIS A 58 -14.39 2.52 13.68
N SER A 59 -14.53 3.58 12.88
CA SER A 59 -15.01 3.52 11.48
C SER A 59 -14.04 4.16 10.47
N SER A 60 -12.91 4.71 10.92
CA SER A 60 -11.99 5.48 10.07
C SER A 60 -10.54 5.12 10.38
N LEU A 61 -9.86 4.56 9.38
CA LEU A 61 -8.46 4.18 9.40
C LEU A 61 -7.73 4.85 8.23
N LEU A 62 -6.55 5.37 8.49
CA LEU A 62 -5.64 5.90 7.47
C LEU A 62 -4.36 5.07 7.42
N LEU A 63 -3.97 4.70 6.21
CA LEU A 63 -2.67 4.12 5.90
C LEU A 63 -1.86 5.14 5.10
N GLU A 64 -0.71 5.54 5.65
CA GLU A 64 0.25 6.42 4.98
C GLU A 64 1.52 5.62 4.70
N TYR A 65 2.04 5.71 3.48
CA TYR A 65 3.42 5.31 3.19
C TYR A 65 4.30 6.56 3.19
N LYS A 66 5.40 6.51 3.93
CA LYS A 66 6.34 7.62 4.06
C LYS A 66 7.73 7.16 3.64
N ARG A 67 8.36 7.90 2.73
CA ARG A 67 9.78 7.71 2.44
C ARG A 67 10.63 8.12 3.64
N SER A 68 11.75 7.44 3.81
CA SER A 68 12.69 7.68 4.91
C SER A 68 13.51 8.96 4.70
N SER A 69 13.67 9.39 3.44
CA SER A 69 14.25 10.68 3.06
C SER A 69 13.23 11.50 2.28
N ASN A 70 13.30 12.82 2.46
CA ASN A 70 12.44 13.81 1.80
C ASN A 70 12.84 14.01 0.33
#